data_AF-A0A6A3KC55-F1
#
_entry.id   AF-A0A6A3KC55-F1
#
_cell.length_a   1.000
_cell.length_b   1.000
_cell.length_c   1.000
_cell.angle_alpha   90.00
_cell.angle_beta   90.00
_cell.angle_gamma   90.00
#
_symmetry.space_group_name_H-M   'P 1'
#
loop_
_entity.id
_entity.type
_entity.pdbx_description
1 polymer ?
#
loop_
_entity_poly.entity_id
_entity_poly.type
_entity_poly.pdbx_seq_one_letter_code
_entity_poly.pdbx_strand_id
1 'polypeptide(L)'
;MTVVRRLQARVQRWHLLGRYYANKWHYDGSKWAERVWYGQGSTGNGPQVASVAFMITRSMRQQLLDAGFPPSAISTLQPATAQKIIADQLTFAQFEEQQKQQQVQEAAEGAKQALKQEEEQQQSVALVAAEEMQEYQEEQEKKQDQAPSAALVVQQEHVAESEDLKTTKS
;
A
#
# COMPACT_ATOMS: atom_id res chain seq x y z
N MET A 1 -58.41 -46.34 -35.59
CA MET A 1 -57.68 -46.06 -34.32
C MET A 1 -56.20 -45.69 -34.51
N THR A 2 -55.48 -46.24 -35.49
CA THR A 2 -54.02 -46.03 -35.66
C THR A 2 -53.63 -44.68 -36.28
N VAL A 3 -54.43 -44.14 -37.20
CA VAL A 3 -54.14 -42.87 -37.90
C VAL A 3 -54.23 -41.67 -36.95
N VAL A 4 -55.23 -41.64 -36.07
CA VAL A 4 -55.41 -40.58 -35.06
C VAL A 4 -54.23 -40.55 -34.08
N ARG A 5 -53.77 -41.72 -33.62
CA ARG A 5 -52.58 -41.83 -32.76
C ARG A 5 -51.29 -41.38 -33.46
N ARG A 6 -51.14 -41.66 -34.76
CA ARG A 6 -50.00 -41.18 -35.56
C ARG A 6 -50.03 -39.66 -35.76
N LEU A 7 -51.21 -39.07 -35.96
CA LEU A 7 -51.39 -37.62 -36.04
C LEU A 7 -51.07 -36.95 -34.71
N GLN A 8 -51.57 -37.50 -33.59
CA GLN A 8 -51.29 -36.99 -32.25
C GLN A 8 -49.79 -37.03 -31.92
N ALA A 9 -49.10 -38.13 -32.25
CA ALA A 9 -47.66 -38.24 -32.07
C ALA A 9 -46.86 -37.22 -32.91
N ARG A 10 -47.32 -36.92 -34.14
CA ARG A 10 -46.72 -35.88 -34.97
C ARG A 10 -46.91 -34.51 -34.35
N VAL A 11 -48.11 -34.16 -33.91
CA VAL A 11 -48.40 -32.87 -33.26
C VAL A 11 -47.57 -32.68 -31.99
N GLN A 12 -47.47 -33.72 -31.15
CA GLN A 12 -46.62 -33.70 -29.96
C GLN A 12 -45.15 -33.48 -30.30
N ARG A 13 -44.65 -34.12 -31.35
CA ARG A 13 -43.29 -33.92 -31.84
C ARG A 13 -43.07 -32.48 -32.33
N TRP A 14 -44.00 -31.93 -33.10
CA TRP A 14 -43.95 -30.53 -33.54
C TRP A 14 -43.96 -29.55 -32.37
N HIS A 15 -44.77 -29.81 -31.34
CA HIS A 15 -44.83 -28.99 -30.13
C HIS A 15 -43.49 -29.00 -29.38
N LEU A 16 -42.87 -30.18 -29.20
CA LEU A 16 -41.56 -30.33 -28.57
C LEU A 16 -40.46 -29.64 -29.36
N LEU A 17 -40.45 -29.80 -30.69
CA LEU A 17 -39.49 -29.12 -31.55
C LEU A 17 -39.66 -27.60 -31.49
N GLY A 18 -40.90 -27.11 -31.53
CA GLY A 18 -41.19 -25.68 -31.42
C GLY A 18 -40.65 -25.09 -30.12
N ARG A 19 -40.89 -25.76 -28.98
CA ARG A 19 -40.35 -25.34 -27.67
C ARG A 19 -38.82 -25.38 -27.64
N TYR A 20 -38.21 -26.42 -28.20
CA TYR A 20 -36.75 -26.51 -28.29
C TYR A 20 -36.16 -25.35 -29.10
N TYR A 21 -36.70 -25.08 -30.29
CA TYR A 21 -36.18 -24.00 -31.14
C TYR A 21 -36.44 -22.63 -30.54
N ALA A 22 -37.58 -22.40 -29.90
CA ALA A 22 -37.85 -21.15 -29.18
C ALA A 22 -36.84 -20.92 -28.04
N ASN A 23 -36.60 -21.95 -27.22
CA ASN A 23 -35.61 -21.88 -26.14
C ASN A 23 -34.19 -21.70 -26.67
N LYS A 24 -33.84 -22.41 -27.74
CA LYS A 24 -32.54 -22.28 -28.40
C LYS A 24 -32.34 -20.88 -28.94
N TRP A 25 -33.34 -20.33 -29.62
CA TRP A 25 -33.26 -18.99 -30.19
C TRP A 25 -33.14 -17.92 -29.09
N HIS A 26 -33.86 -18.09 -27.99
CA HIS A 26 -33.71 -17.21 -26.82
C HIS A 26 -32.30 -17.31 -26.22
N TYR A 27 -31.75 -18.52 -26.06
CA TYR A 27 -30.42 -18.73 -25.50
C TYR A 27 -29.32 -18.17 -26.41
N ASP A 28 -29.38 -18.49 -27.69
CA ASP A 28 -28.42 -18.02 -28.69
C ASP A 28 -28.50 -16.49 -28.83
N GLY A 29 -29.72 -15.93 -28.81
CA GLY A 29 -29.95 -14.49 -28.81
C GLY A 29 -29.42 -13.80 -27.57
N SER A 30 -29.66 -14.34 -26.37
CA SER A 30 -29.14 -13.76 -25.12
C SER A 30 -27.62 -13.86 -25.05
N LYS A 31 -27.03 -14.97 -25.50
CA LYS A 31 -25.56 -15.14 -25.54
C LYS A 31 -24.90 -14.26 -26.58
N TRP A 32 -25.56 -14.07 -27.73
CA TRP A 32 -25.11 -13.11 -28.73
C TRP A 32 -25.18 -11.68 -28.18
N ALA A 33 -26.30 -11.30 -27.54
CA ALA A 33 -26.47 -9.99 -26.93
C ALA A 33 -25.42 -9.74 -25.85
N GLU A 34 -25.15 -10.72 -24.98
CA GLU A 34 -24.06 -10.66 -24.00
C GLU A 34 -22.69 -10.44 -24.66
N ARG A 35 -22.39 -11.15 -25.77
CA ARG A 35 -21.13 -10.99 -26.49
C ARG A 35 -20.98 -9.60 -27.13
N VAL A 36 -22.06 -9.06 -27.68
CA VAL A 36 -22.07 -7.72 -28.29
C VAL A 36 -21.97 -6.64 -27.22
N TRP A 37 -22.74 -6.77 -26.13
CA TRP A 37 -22.85 -5.76 -25.09
C TRP A 37 -21.63 -5.71 -24.16
N TYR A 38 -21.09 -6.87 -23.78
CA TYR A 38 -19.94 -6.98 -22.88
C TYR A 38 -18.60 -7.17 -23.59
N GLY A 39 -18.59 -7.05 -24.91
CA GLY A 39 -17.38 -6.97 -25.71
C GLY A 39 -16.78 -8.33 -26.07
N GLN A 40 -16.47 -8.47 -27.35
CA GLN A 40 -15.66 -9.53 -27.95
C GLN A 40 -14.16 -9.33 -27.60
N GLY A 41 -13.84 -9.09 -26.32
CA GLY A 41 -12.47 -8.86 -25.83
C GLY A 41 -11.90 -9.98 -24.99
N SER A 42 -12.76 -10.85 -24.44
CA SER A 42 -12.33 -11.99 -23.63
C SER A 42 -12.29 -13.23 -24.51
N THR A 43 -11.08 -13.73 -24.75
CA THR A 43 -10.80 -14.98 -25.45
C THR A 43 -11.67 -16.12 -24.91
N GLY A 44 -12.73 -16.46 -25.65
CA GLY A 44 -13.39 -17.77 -25.65
C GLY A 44 -14.23 -18.17 -24.42
N ASN A 45 -14.11 -17.55 -23.25
CA ASN A 45 -14.85 -17.97 -22.05
C ASN A 45 -15.24 -16.81 -21.13
N GLY A 46 -16.52 -16.40 -21.21
CA GLY A 46 -17.19 -15.64 -20.15
C GLY A 46 -16.81 -14.16 -20.00
N PRO A 47 -17.52 -13.45 -19.10
CA PRO A 47 -17.20 -12.06 -18.76
C PRO A 47 -15.73 -11.96 -18.37
N GLN A 48 -15.08 -10.85 -18.71
CA GLN A 48 -13.68 -10.60 -18.39
C GLN A 48 -13.48 -10.66 -16.87
N VAL A 49 -13.15 -11.85 -16.37
CA VAL A 49 -12.84 -12.05 -14.96
C VAL A 49 -11.53 -11.32 -14.73
N ALA A 50 -11.47 -10.49 -13.70
CA ALA A 50 -10.24 -9.81 -13.29
C ALA A 50 -9.20 -10.87 -12.91
N SER A 51 -8.46 -11.39 -13.89
CA SER A 51 -7.43 -12.39 -13.69
C SER A 51 -6.18 -11.67 -13.20
N VAL A 52 -5.91 -11.79 -11.90
CA VAL A 52 -4.65 -11.34 -11.32
C VAL A 52 -3.55 -12.31 -11.73
N ALA A 53 -2.49 -11.82 -12.36
CA ALA A 53 -1.35 -12.66 -12.71
C ALA A 53 -0.67 -13.19 -11.43
N PHE A 54 -0.75 -14.50 -11.21
CA PHE A 54 -0.08 -15.20 -10.11
C PHE A 54 1.26 -15.81 -10.52
N MET A 55 1.45 -16.10 -11.81
CA MET A 55 2.70 -16.67 -12.35
C MET A 55 2.97 -16.18 -13.77
N ILE A 56 4.25 -16.17 -14.17
CA ILE A 56 4.64 -15.90 -15.55
C ILE A 56 4.39 -17.16 -16.39
N THR A 57 3.42 -17.08 -17.30
CA THR A 57 3.05 -18.18 -18.19
C THR A 57 4.04 -18.34 -19.35
N ARG A 58 3.96 -19.48 -20.06
CA ARG A 58 4.80 -19.73 -21.25
C ARG A 58 4.58 -18.69 -22.35
N SER A 59 3.34 -18.27 -22.58
CA SER A 59 3.01 -17.26 -23.60
C SER A 59 3.56 -15.89 -23.19
N MET A 60 3.42 -15.50 -21.93
CA MET A 60 4.02 -14.26 -21.42
C MET A 60 5.54 -14.29 -21.55
N ARG A 61 6.19 -15.41 -21.24
CA ARG A 61 7.64 -15.56 -21.43
C ARG A 61 8.05 -15.36 -22.88
N GLN A 62 7.29 -15.90 -23.84
CA GLN A 62 7.56 -15.68 -25.26
C GLN A 62 7.43 -14.20 -25.63
N GLN A 63 6.37 -13.54 -25.18
CA GLN A 63 6.15 -12.10 -25.43
C GLN A 63 7.26 -11.23 -24.84
N LEU A 64 7.76 -11.57 -23.66
CA LEU A 64 8.90 -10.87 -23.04
C LEU A 64 10.20 -11.12 -23.80
N LEU A 65 10.45 -12.34 -24.27
CA LEU A 65 11.61 -12.65 -25.12
C LEU A 65 11.55 -11.86 -26.43
N ASP A 66 10.36 -11.76 -27.05
CA ASP A 66 10.14 -10.99 -28.28
C ASP A 66 10.36 -9.48 -28.04
N ALA A 67 10.10 -8.99 -26.83
CA ALA A 67 10.40 -7.62 -26.37
C ALA A 67 11.87 -7.39 -25.97
N GLY A 68 12.73 -8.42 -26.09
CA GLY A 68 14.17 -8.33 -25.83
C GLY A 68 14.57 -8.56 -24.37
N PHE A 69 13.70 -9.09 -23.52
CA PHE A 69 14.05 -9.41 -22.13
C PHE A 69 14.91 -10.68 -22.06
N PRO A 70 16.06 -10.66 -21.37
CA PRO A 70 16.86 -11.85 -21.18
C PRO A 70 16.17 -12.83 -20.21
N PRO A 71 16.36 -14.16 -20.38
CA PRO A 71 15.69 -15.17 -19.57
C PRO A 71 16.04 -15.09 -18.08
N SER A 72 17.24 -14.62 -17.75
CA SER A 72 17.65 -14.34 -16.37
C SER A 72 16.77 -13.26 -15.72
N ALA A 73 16.54 -12.14 -16.40
CA ALA A 73 15.68 -11.07 -15.90
C ALA A 73 14.22 -11.52 -15.78
N ILE A 74 13.71 -12.32 -16.73
CA ILE A 74 12.34 -12.84 -16.67
C ILE A 74 12.10 -13.68 -15.41
N SER A 75 13.11 -14.43 -14.94
CA SER A 75 12.97 -15.28 -13.76
C SER A 75 12.80 -14.51 -12.45
N THR A 76 13.30 -13.27 -12.38
CA THR A 76 13.22 -12.41 -11.20
C THR A 76 12.02 -11.47 -11.23
N LEU A 77 11.33 -11.36 -12.37
CA LEU A 77 10.18 -10.49 -12.53
C LEU A 77 8.97 -11.01 -11.75
N GLN A 78 8.26 -10.09 -11.08
CA GLN A 78 6.95 -10.41 -10.54
C GLN A 78 5.93 -10.58 -11.67
N PRO A 79 4.98 -11.53 -11.55
CA PRO A 79 3.96 -11.79 -12.58
C PRO A 79 3.10 -10.57 -12.91
N ALA A 80 2.74 -9.76 -11.90
CA ALA A 80 1.97 -8.53 -12.10
C ALA A 80 2.74 -7.50 -12.93
N THR A 81 4.04 -7.34 -12.66
CA THR A 81 4.92 -6.44 -13.42
C THR A 81 5.11 -6.93 -14.84
N ALA A 82 5.30 -8.24 -15.04
CA ALA A 82 5.39 -8.85 -16.37
C ALA A 82 4.12 -8.61 -17.20
N GLN A 83 2.94 -8.71 -16.59
CA GLN A 83 1.68 -8.40 -17.26
C GLN A 83 1.58 -6.93 -17.66
N LYS A 84 2.01 -6.00 -16.80
CA LYS A 84 2.08 -4.57 -17.13
C LYS A 84 3.03 -4.28 -18.29
N ILE A 85 4.23 -4.85 -18.26
CA ILE A 85 5.23 -4.72 -19.35
C ILE A 85 4.63 -5.16 -20.68
N ILE A 86 3.90 -6.28 -20.70
CA ILE A 86 3.25 -6.80 -21.90
C ILE A 86 2.10 -5.89 -22.35
N ALA A 87 1.29 -5.40 -21.40
CA ALA A 87 0.19 -4.49 -21.70
C ALA A 87 0.67 -3.16 -22.28
N ASP A 88 1.77 -2.64 -21.74
CA ASP A 88 2.37 -1.35 -22.09
C ASP A 88 3.39 -1.47 -23.25
N GLN A 89 3.67 -2.69 -23.72
CA GLN A 89 4.65 -3.01 -24.77
C GLN A 89 6.05 -2.41 -24.51
N LEU A 90 6.48 -2.46 -23.25
CA LEU A 90 7.76 -1.87 -22.84
C LEU A 90 8.94 -2.73 -23.31
N THR A 91 10.01 -2.07 -23.75
CA THR A 91 11.28 -2.71 -24.09
C THR A 91 12.19 -2.86 -22.86
N PHE A 92 13.16 -3.77 -22.92
CA PHE A 92 14.07 -4.04 -21.81
C PHE A 92 14.83 -2.79 -21.33
N ALA A 93 15.29 -1.94 -22.26
CA ALA A 93 16.01 -0.71 -21.91
C ALA A 93 15.14 0.28 -21.11
N GLN A 94 13.88 0.46 -21.53
CA GLN A 94 12.93 1.32 -20.82
C GLN A 94 12.61 0.77 -19.42
N PHE A 95 12.55 -0.55 -19.29
CA PHE A 95 12.32 -1.20 -18.00
C PHE A 95 13.48 -0.97 -17.02
N GLU A 96 14.73 -1.06 -17.46
CA GLU A 96 15.88 -0.76 -16.60
C GLU A 96 15.89 0.69 -16.11
N GLU A 97 15.53 1.64 -16.96
CA GLU A 97 15.42 3.05 -16.58
C GLU A 97 14.34 3.26 -15.51
N GLN A 98 13.18 2.60 -15.67
CA GLN A 98 12.11 2.65 -14.69
C GLN A 98 12.52 2.03 -13.35
N GLN A 99 13.25 0.91 -13.35
CA GLN A 99 13.73 0.31 -12.10
C GLN A 99 14.70 1.24 -11.35
N LYS A 100 15.61 1.90 -12.06
CA LYS A 100 16.54 2.86 -11.46
C LYS A 100 15.78 4.03 -10.83
N GLN A 101 14.75 4.54 -11.50
CA GLN A 101 13.92 5.63 -10.96
C GLN A 101 13.14 5.21 -9.71
N GLN A 102 12.59 3.99 -9.69
CA GLN A 102 11.86 3.47 -8.52
C GLN A 102 12.79 3.34 -7.30
N GLN A 103 14.01 2.83 -7.47
CA GLN A 103 14.96 2.72 -6.36
C GLN A 103 15.34 4.08 -5.76
N VAL A 104 15.49 5.11 -6.60
CA VAL A 104 15.77 6.48 -6.11
C VAL A 104 14.56 7.05 -5.37
N GLN A 105 13.35 6.77 -5.83
CA GLN A 105 12.13 7.21 -5.15
C GLN A 105 11.94 6.52 -3.80
N GLU A 106 12.14 5.20 -3.73
CA GLU A 106 12.08 4.44 -2.48
C GLU A 106 13.14 4.92 -1.47
N ALA A 107 14.37 5.20 -1.92
CA ALA A 107 15.41 5.77 -1.08
C ALA A 107 15.04 7.18 -0.58
N ALA A 108 14.44 8.01 -1.43
CA ALA A 108 13.98 9.34 -1.05
C ALA A 108 12.79 9.30 -0.09
N GLU A 109 11.87 8.35 -0.25
CA GLU A 109 10.75 8.15 0.67
C GLU A 109 11.22 7.61 2.02
N GLY A 110 12.16 6.65 2.04
CA GLY A 110 12.80 6.16 3.26
C GLY A 110 13.50 7.28 4.02
N ALA A 111 14.23 8.16 3.33
CA ALA A 111 14.86 9.32 3.95
C ALA A 111 13.83 10.32 4.51
N LYS A 112 12.73 10.57 3.78
CA LYS A 112 11.64 11.42 4.27
C LYS A 112 10.94 10.83 5.49
N GLN A 113 10.79 9.51 5.56
CA GLN A 113 10.20 8.83 6.71
C GLN A 113 11.13 8.84 7.92
N ALA A 114 12.43 8.65 7.72
CA ALA A 114 13.43 8.74 8.77
C ALA A 114 13.47 10.15 9.39
N LEU A 115 13.45 11.20 8.56
CA LEU A 115 13.39 12.59 9.04
C LEU A 115 12.12 12.87 9.85
N LYS A 116 10.96 12.36 9.41
CA LYS A 116 9.71 12.50 10.17
C LYS A 116 9.76 11.81 11.53
N GLN A 117 10.37 10.62 11.61
CA GLN A 117 10.51 9.89 12.87
C GLN A 117 11.47 10.61 13.83
N GLU A 118 12.55 11.21 13.33
CA GLU A 118 13.47 12.02 14.13
C GLU A 118 12.81 13.31 14.65
N GLU A 119 12.00 13.98 13.83
CA GLU A 119 11.22 15.16 14.24
C GLU A 119 10.18 14.81 15.33
N GLU A 120 9.47 13.70 15.19
CA GLU A 120 8.50 13.23 16.20
C GLU A 120 9.19 12.83 17.51
N GLN A 121 10.37 12.19 17.44
CA GLN A 121 11.17 11.85 18.62
C GLN A 121 11.69 13.11 19.33
N GLN A 122 12.20 14.10 18.59
CA GLN A 122 12.66 15.36 19.18
C GLN A 122 11.51 16.16 19.82
N GLN A 123 10.32 16.16 19.22
CA GLN A 123 9.13 16.77 19.84
C GLN A 123 8.71 16.05 21.13
N SER A 124 8.75 14.71 21.14
CA SER A 124 8.43 13.94 22.36
C SER A 124 9.43 14.19 23.49
N VAL A 125 10.74 14.25 23.18
CA VAL A 125 11.79 14.54 24.17
C VAL A 125 11.70 15.98 24.67
N ALA A 126 11.38 16.95 23.79
CA ALA A 126 11.17 18.34 24.17
C ALA A 126 9.95 18.52 25.10
N LEU A 127 8.87 17.75 24.89
CA LEU A 127 7.70 17.75 25.76
C LEU A 127 8.02 17.17 27.14
N VAL A 128 8.75 16.05 27.22
CA VAL A 128 9.16 15.44 28.50
C VAL A 128 10.10 16.36 29.30
N ALA A 129 11.06 17.03 28.62
CA ALA A 129 11.95 17.98 29.27
C ALA A 129 11.23 19.25 29.77
N ALA A 130 10.17 19.69 29.07
CA ALA A 130 9.33 20.80 29.51
C ALA A 130 8.46 20.42 30.72
N GLU A 131 7.99 19.18 30.79
CA GLU A 131 7.19 18.64 31.90
C GLU A 131 8.05 18.47 33.17
N GLU A 132 9.29 17.97 33.06
CA GLU A 132 10.25 17.93 34.18
C GLU A 132 10.54 19.33 34.74
N MET A 133 10.76 20.34 33.88
CA MET A 133 10.99 21.72 34.34
C MET A 133 9.79 22.33 35.08
N GLN A 134 8.56 21.93 34.72
CA GLN A 134 7.35 22.35 35.43
C GLN A 134 7.22 21.65 36.79
N GLU A 135 7.54 20.36 36.88
CA GLU A 135 7.53 19.60 38.13
C GLU A 135 8.58 20.15 39.14
N TYR A 136 9.75 20.58 38.68
CA TYR A 136 10.76 21.25 39.52
C TYR A 136 10.33 22.65 40.01
N GLN A 137 9.51 23.37 39.25
CA GLN A 137 8.97 24.68 39.67
C GLN A 137 7.84 24.51 40.69
N GLU A 138 6.96 23.53 40.51
CA GLU A 138 5.89 23.22 41.47
C GLU A 138 6.43 22.68 42.80
N GLU A 139 7.55 21.95 42.81
CA GLU A 139 8.23 21.53 44.04
C GLU A 139 8.92 22.69 44.79
N GLN A 140 9.37 23.74 44.09
CA GLN A 140 9.98 24.92 44.72
C GLN A 140 8.94 25.86 45.34
N GLU A 141 7.77 26.03 44.71
CA GLU A 141 6.67 26.83 45.28
C GLU A 141 6.09 26.18 46.54
N LYS A 142 5.97 24.84 46.59
CA LYS A 142 5.50 24.13 47.80
C LYS A 142 6.45 24.23 49.00
N LYS A 143 7.74 24.52 48.80
CA LYS A 143 8.71 24.72 49.90
C LYS A 143 8.75 26.15 50.43
N GLN A 144 8.21 27.15 49.73
CA GLN A 144 8.17 28.54 50.20
C GLN A 144 6.98 28.85 51.12
N ASP A 145 5.90 28.06 51.07
CA ASP A 145 4.69 28.28 51.88
C ASP A 145 4.72 27.63 53.29
N GLN A 146 5.84 27.04 53.72
CA GLN A 146 6.01 26.51 55.08
C GLN A 146 7.32 26.96 55.74
N ALA A 147 7.35 28.20 56.25
CA ALA A 147 8.18 28.54 57.42
C ALA A 147 7.56 29.73 58.18
N PRO A 148 7.21 29.57 59.48
CA PRO A 148 6.55 30.62 60.25
C PRO A 148 7.53 31.71 60.72
N SER A 149 7.04 32.95 60.74
CA SER A 149 7.67 34.13 61.35
C SER A 149 8.23 33.86 62.76
N ALA A 150 9.50 34.17 62.98
CA ALA A 150 10.04 34.46 64.30
C ALA A 150 11.27 35.40 64.25
N ALA A 151 11.08 36.57 64.86
CA ALA A 151 12.05 37.37 65.63
C ALA A 151 13.40 37.79 65.00
N LEU A 152 13.41 39.05 64.58
CA LEU A 152 14.55 39.95 64.49
C LEU A 152 15.33 39.99 65.83
N VAL A 153 16.59 39.53 65.86
CA VAL A 153 17.57 39.85 66.91
C VAL A 153 18.89 40.23 66.26
N VAL A 154 19.51 41.23 66.87
CA VAL A 154 20.45 42.22 66.36
C VAL A 154 21.90 41.89 66.80
N GLN A 155 22.87 42.25 65.95
CA GLN A 155 24.32 42.47 66.22
C GLN A 155 25.18 41.21 66.54
N GLN A 156 26.47 41.10 66.18
CA GLN A 156 27.52 42.11 66.09
C GLN A 156 28.74 41.61 65.27
N GLU A 157 29.58 42.55 64.85
CA GLU A 157 30.88 42.42 64.15
C GLU A 157 31.90 41.49 64.84
N HIS A 158 32.88 40.96 64.07
CA HIS A 158 34.34 41.24 64.19
C HIS A 158 35.21 40.15 63.50
N VAL A 159 35.91 40.56 62.42
CA VAL A 159 37.36 40.34 62.12
C VAL A 159 37.98 38.95 61.87
N ALA A 160 38.78 38.97 60.78
CA ALA A 160 40.08 38.34 60.49
C ALA A 160 40.19 36.90 59.93
N GLU A 161 40.94 36.90 58.81
CA GLU A 161 41.98 35.95 58.39
C GLU A 161 41.55 34.54 57.97
N SER A 162 42.12 33.93 56.92
CA SER A 162 43.31 34.24 56.14
C SER A 162 43.29 33.47 54.80
N GLU A 163 44.06 34.04 53.88
CA GLU A 163 44.70 33.55 52.65
C GLU A 163 44.63 32.05 52.28
N ASP A 164 44.45 31.75 50.98
CA ASP A 164 45.55 31.40 50.07
C ASP A 164 44.98 31.05 48.67
N LEU A 165 45.32 31.82 47.62
CA LEU A 165 46.33 31.49 46.58
C LEU A 165 46.00 30.18 45.81
N LYS A 166 45.96 30.08 44.47
CA LYS A 166 46.74 30.79 43.45
C LYS A 166 46.30 30.30 42.04
N THR A 167 46.30 31.24 41.07
CA THR A 167 46.75 31.12 39.65
C THR A 167 46.03 30.21 38.66
N THR A 168 45.40 30.73 37.59
CA THR A 168 45.94 31.05 36.23
C THR A 168 46.62 29.84 35.54
N LYS A 169 46.45 29.50 34.26
CA LYS A 169 46.26 30.28 33.02
C LYS A 169 46.08 29.28 31.85
N SER A 170 45.64 29.81 30.71
CA SER A 170 45.89 29.42 29.30
C SER A 170 46.38 28.03 28.93
#